data_AF-A0ABD6LE36-F1
#
_entry.id   AF-A0ABD6LE36-F1
#
_cell.length_a   1.000
_cell.length_b   1.000
_cell.length_c   1.000
_cell.angle_alpha   90.00
_cell.angle_beta   90.00
_cell.angle_gamma   90.00
#
_symmetry.space_group_name_H-M   'P 1'
#
loop_
_entity.id
_entity.type
_entity.pdbx_description
1 polymer ?
#
loop_
_entity_poly.entity_id
_entity_poly.type
_entity_poly.pdbx_seq_one_letter_code
_entity_poly.pdbx_strand_id
1 'polypeptide(L)'
;MDIFQYFLSYQSENTSAFSDIFRTAKEFHQLLGQKSYLLNHYLSMFFRLIVEMDFCALEDEIDQSISDLQKKIQDDLENNDSSIPRFDCQETSTEMELCWTALADSLLEQALKEFYHEYMHSYHLSVDLVDFRQTEEKLIEYLGKSAWEKFQQQLINCFLHCSLMQLFRQGIVIEITKRFLSRDLETDQEVFRLFITHFIHNKSD
;
A
#
# COMPACT_ATOMS: atom_id res chain seq x y z
N MET A 1 13.02 -21.07 6.49
CA MET A 1 11.94 -21.39 5.53
C MET A 1 12.47 -21.13 4.13
N ASP A 2 12.14 -21.98 3.17
CA ASP A 2 12.32 -21.63 1.77
C ASP A 2 11.34 -20.51 1.34
N ILE A 3 11.56 -19.95 0.15
CA ILE A 3 10.77 -18.81 -0.32
C ILE A 3 9.29 -19.13 -0.53
N PHE A 4 8.96 -20.37 -0.89
CA PHE A 4 7.58 -20.79 -1.13
C PHE A 4 6.81 -20.95 0.19
N GLN A 5 7.44 -21.56 1.18
CA GLN A 5 6.90 -21.60 2.55
C GLN A 5 6.71 -20.20 3.10
N TYR A 6 7.68 -19.32 2.90
CA TYR A 6 7.57 -17.91 3.32
C TYR A 6 6.41 -17.20 2.64
N PHE A 7 6.23 -17.39 1.34
CA PHE A 7 5.09 -16.84 0.60
C PHE A 7 3.73 -17.27 1.16
N LEU A 8 3.60 -18.55 1.59
CA LEU A 8 2.33 -19.09 2.08
C LEU A 8 2.06 -18.79 3.56
N SER A 9 3.10 -18.73 4.40
CA SER A 9 2.94 -18.78 5.85
C SER A 9 3.54 -17.60 6.59
N TYR A 10 4.09 -16.60 5.89
CA TYR A 10 4.59 -15.41 6.57
C TYR A 10 3.44 -14.65 7.24
N GLN A 11 3.51 -14.58 8.56
CA GLN A 11 2.68 -13.74 9.41
C GLN A 11 3.60 -13.01 10.38
N SER A 12 3.27 -11.77 10.74
CA SER A 12 4.07 -11.04 11.72
C SER A 12 4.03 -11.77 13.07
N GLU A 13 5.18 -11.91 13.74
CA GLU A 13 5.27 -12.63 15.01
C GLU A 13 4.56 -11.91 16.17
N ASN A 14 4.33 -10.60 16.02
CA ASN A 14 3.74 -9.76 17.06
C ASN A 14 2.23 -9.62 16.86
N THR A 15 1.47 -10.67 17.18
CA THR A 15 -0.01 -10.60 17.17
C THR A 15 -0.54 -10.47 18.59
N SER A 16 -1.23 -9.38 18.90
CA SER A 16 -1.96 -9.25 20.17
C SER A 16 -3.30 -9.99 20.08
N ALA A 17 -3.70 -10.70 21.14
CA ALA A 17 -4.98 -11.40 21.15
C ALA A 17 -6.13 -10.42 21.43
N PHE A 18 -7.29 -10.64 20.81
CA PHE A 18 -8.49 -9.82 21.07
C PHE A 18 -8.84 -9.73 22.56
N SER A 19 -8.68 -10.83 23.31
CA SER A 19 -8.94 -10.85 24.75
C SER A 19 -8.05 -9.88 25.54
N ASP A 20 -6.81 -9.68 25.08
CA ASP A 20 -5.86 -8.77 25.74
C ASP A 20 -6.29 -7.33 25.53
N ILE A 21 -6.74 -6.99 24.31
CA ILE A 21 -7.31 -5.67 24.00
C ILE A 21 -8.49 -5.37 24.91
N PHE A 22 -9.48 -6.27 24.99
CA PHE A 22 -10.69 -6.01 25.77
C PHE A 22 -10.41 -5.98 27.28
N ARG A 23 -9.40 -6.73 27.75
CA ARG A 23 -8.92 -6.64 29.13
C ARG A 23 -8.31 -5.27 29.42
N THR A 24 -7.38 -4.79 28.60
CA THR A 24 -6.78 -3.46 28.77
C THR A 24 -7.82 -2.35 28.62
N ALA A 25 -8.75 -2.48 27.66
CA ALA A 25 -9.87 -1.54 27.53
C ALA A 25 -10.74 -1.50 28.80
N LYS A 26 -11.03 -2.66 29.41
CA LYS A 26 -11.76 -2.73 30.69
C LYS A 26 -11.00 -2.03 31.82
N GLU A 27 -9.68 -2.19 31.90
CA GLU A 27 -8.84 -1.50 32.88
C GLU A 27 -8.90 0.03 32.67
N PHE A 28 -8.79 0.49 31.41
CA PHE A 28 -8.93 1.91 31.08
C PHE A 28 -10.33 2.45 31.38
N HIS A 29 -11.39 1.67 31.15
CA HIS A 29 -12.75 2.02 31.56
C HIS A 29 -12.83 2.32 33.07
N GLN A 30 -12.20 1.48 33.89
CA GLN A 30 -12.18 1.65 35.35
C GLN A 30 -11.41 2.91 35.76
N LEU A 31 -10.26 3.17 35.12
CA LEU A 31 -9.45 4.36 35.38
C LEU A 31 -10.14 5.66 34.97
N LEU A 32 -10.85 5.65 33.83
CA LEU A 32 -11.55 6.82 33.31
C LEU A 32 -12.87 7.12 34.04
N GLY A 33 -13.50 6.11 34.65
CA GLY A 33 -14.78 6.24 35.34
C GLY A 33 -15.86 6.84 34.45
N GLN A 34 -16.39 8.00 34.85
CA GLN A 34 -17.42 8.74 34.10
C GLN A 34 -16.96 9.21 32.71
N LYS A 35 -15.65 9.30 32.47
CA LYS A 35 -15.06 9.73 31.19
C LYS A 35 -14.84 8.58 30.21
N SER A 36 -15.21 7.37 30.59
CA SER A 36 -14.94 6.18 29.78
C SER A 36 -15.67 6.15 28.43
N TYR A 37 -16.66 7.02 28.23
CA TYR A 37 -17.26 7.27 26.91
C TYR A 37 -16.23 7.74 25.88
N LEU A 38 -15.14 8.42 26.27
CA LEU A 38 -14.07 8.85 25.36
C LEU A 38 -13.35 7.65 24.75
N LEU A 39 -13.08 6.61 25.56
CA LEU A 39 -12.46 5.38 25.07
C LEU A 39 -13.39 4.63 24.12
N ASN A 40 -14.68 4.50 24.47
CA ASN A 40 -15.68 3.90 23.58
C ASN A 40 -15.76 4.62 22.24
N HIS A 41 -15.74 5.96 22.28
CA HIS A 41 -15.80 6.80 21.09
C HIS A 41 -14.55 6.63 20.21
N TYR A 42 -13.36 6.68 20.81
CA TYR A 42 -12.10 6.40 20.10
C TYR A 42 -12.10 5.02 19.46
N LEU A 43 -12.45 3.97 20.20
CA LEU A 43 -12.49 2.60 19.68
C LEU A 43 -13.54 2.46 18.56
N SER A 44 -14.68 3.13 18.68
CA SER A 44 -15.70 3.13 17.62
C SER A 44 -15.18 3.75 16.33
N MET A 45 -14.47 4.88 16.42
CA MET A 45 -13.82 5.51 15.25
C MET A 45 -12.71 4.63 14.68
N PHE A 46 -11.85 4.05 15.53
CA PHE A 46 -10.81 3.12 15.11
C PHE A 46 -11.39 1.90 14.38
N PHE A 47 -12.42 1.24 14.92
CA PHE A 47 -13.03 0.09 14.26
C PHE A 47 -13.74 0.46 12.95
N ARG A 48 -14.31 1.67 12.86
CA ARG A 48 -14.82 2.17 11.57
C ARG A 48 -13.69 2.30 10.55
N LEU A 49 -12.54 2.86 10.91
CA LEU A 49 -11.38 2.91 9.99
C LEU A 49 -10.99 1.51 9.50
N ILE A 50 -11.01 0.50 10.38
CA ILE A 50 -10.71 -0.89 10.00
C ILE A 50 -11.76 -1.45 9.03
N VAL A 51 -13.06 -1.22 9.29
CA VAL A 51 -14.15 -1.72 8.44
C VAL A 51 -14.18 -1.02 7.08
N GLU A 52 -13.80 0.26 7.02
CA GLU A 52 -13.72 1.04 5.78
C GLU A 52 -12.53 0.65 4.90
N MET A 53 -11.64 -0.26 5.34
CA MET A 53 -10.64 -0.86 4.45
C MET A 53 -11.33 -1.78 3.44
N ASP A 54 -11.84 -1.19 2.36
CA ASP A 54 -12.49 -1.89 1.26
C ASP A 54 -11.45 -2.36 0.23
N PHE A 55 -11.25 -3.67 0.16
CA PHE A 55 -10.32 -4.29 -0.79
C PHE A 55 -10.80 -4.22 -2.24
N CYS A 56 -12.11 -4.20 -2.49
CA CYS A 56 -12.64 -4.09 -3.85
C CYS A 56 -12.42 -2.68 -4.37
N ALA A 57 -12.74 -1.66 -3.56
CA ALA A 57 -12.43 -0.28 -3.91
C ALA A 57 -10.92 -0.08 -4.12
N LEU A 58 -10.09 -0.72 -3.29
CA LEU A 58 -8.65 -0.66 -3.46
C LEU A 58 -8.16 -1.29 -4.77
N GLU A 59 -8.78 -2.39 -5.21
CA GLU A 59 -8.46 -3.03 -6.50
C GLU A 59 -8.82 -2.10 -7.68
N ASP A 60 -10.00 -1.47 -7.65
CA ASP A 60 -10.41 -0.50 -8.66
C ASP A 60 -9.43 0.67 -8.77
N GLU A 61 -8.92 1.16 -7.63
CA GLU A 61 -7.95 2.26 -7.56
C GLU A 61 -6.57 1.86 -8.10
N ILE A 62 -6.17 0.60 -7.90
CA ILE A 62 -4.95 0.04 -8.48
C ILE A 62 -5.09 -0.04 -9.99
N ASP A 63 -6.21 -0.56 -10.50
CA ASP A 63 -6.48 -0.66 -11.93
C ASP A 63 -6.50 0.71 -12.60
N GLN A 64 -7.14 1.70 -11.95
CA GLN A 64 -7.17 3.08 -12.43
C GLN A 64 -5.77 3.70 -12.46
N SER A 65 -5.00 3.57 -11.37
CA SER A 65 -3.62 4.06 -11.29
C SER A 65 -2.74 3.46 -12.39
N ILE A 66 -2.87 2.16 -12.65
CA ILE A 66 -2.11 1.45 -13.68
C ILE A 66 -2.51 1.91 -15.09
N SER A 67 -3.80 2.13 -15.33
CA SER A 67 -4.31 2.70 -16.59
C SER A 67 -3.75 4.10 -16.84
N ASP A 68 -3.74 4.97 -15.83
CA ASP A 68 -3.26 6.34 -15.96
C ASP A 68 -1.75 6.40 -16.23
N LEU A 69 -0.97 5.58 -15.52
CA LEU A 69 0.46 5.43 -15.76
C LEU A 69 0.76 4.87 -17.16
N GLN A 70 -0.02 3.90 -17.65
CA GLN A 70 0.13 3.35 -19.01
C GLN A 70 -0.11 4.40 -20.06
N LYS A 71 -1.20 5.16 -19.91
CA LYS A 71 -1.52 6.24 -20.82
C LYS A 71 -0.41 7.29 -20.84
N LYS A 72 0.14 7.66 -19.69
CA LYS A 72 1.26 8.59 -19.59
C LYS A 72 2.49 8.11 -20.37
N ILE A 73 2.91 6.85 -20.18
CA ILE A 73 4.04 6.28 -20.93
C ILE A 73 3.76 6.26 -22.44
N GLN A 74 2.54 5.89 -22.84
CA GLN A 74 2.15 5.91 -24.25
C GLN A 74 2.24 7.32 -24.84
N ASP A 75 1.69 8.31 -24.15
CA ASP A 75 1.72 9.72 -24.57
C ASP A 75 3.17 10.22 -24.68
N ASP A 76 4.02 9.90 -23.71
CA ASP A 76 5.43 10.30 -23.70
C ASP A 76 6.26 9.61 -24.82
N LEU A 77 5.96 8.33 -25.13
CA LEU A 77 6.52 7.61 -26.27
C LEU A 77 6.09 8.21 -27.62
N GLU A 78 4.82 8.58 -27.77
CA GLU A 78 4.33 9.24 -28.99
C GLU A 78 4.95 10.62 -29.19
N ASN A 79 5.17 11.35 -28.10
CA ASN A 79 5.74 12.70 -28.12
C ASN A 79 7.28 12.76 -28.20
N ASN A 80 7.96 11.60 -28.21
CA ASN A 80 9.43 11.51 -28.17
C ASN A 80 10.04 12.23 -26.96
N ASP A 81 9.44 12.07 -25.79
CA ASP A 81 9.97 12.65 -24.56
C ASP A 81 11.34 12.01 -24.23
N SER A 82 12.35 12.86 -24.01
CA SER A 82 13.71 12.43 -23.68
C SER A 82 13.85 11.76 -22.30
N SER A 83 12.83 11.85 -21.45
CA SER A 83 12.80 11.23 -20.12
C SER A 83 12.43 9.75 -20.15
N ILE A 84 11.90 9.23 -21.26
CA ILE A 84 11.56 7.82 -21.42
C ILE A 84 12.67 7.07 -22.18
N PRO A 85 13.10 5.90 -21.67
CA PRO A 85 14.06 5.06 -22.36
C PRO A 85 13.48 4.53 -23.68
N ARG A 86 14.30 4.47 -24.72
CA ARG A 86 13.93 3.92 -26.03
C ARG A 86 14.53 2.54 -26.21
N PHE A 87 13.74 1.64 -26.77
CA PHE A 87 14.19 0.30 -27.12
C PHE A 87 13.99 0.11 -28.62
N ASP A 88 15.04 -0.36 -29.30
CA ASP A 88 14.96 -0.72 -30.71
C ASP A 88 14.20 -2.05 -30.84
N CYS A 89 12.87 -1.95 -30.92
CA CYS A 89 11.94 -3.06 -31.01
C CYS A 89 11.06 -2.88 -32.24
N GLN A 90 10.74 -3.98 -32.92
CA GLN A 90 9.84 -3.92 -34.08
C GLN A 90 8.40 -3.62 -33.66
N GLU A 91 7.98 -4.06 -32.48
CA GLU A 91 6.62 -3.90 -31.98
C GLU A 91 6.53 -2.82 -30.89
N THR A 92 5.60 -1.89 -31.06
CA THR A 92 5.32 -0.82 -30.08
C THR A 92 4.85 -1.38 -28.73
N SER A 93 4.13 -2.51 -28.72
CA SER A 93 3.74 -3.19 -27.48
C SER A 93 4.95 -3.66 -26.69
N THR A 94 5.94 -4.29 -27.34
CA THR A 94 7.17 -4.73 -26.68
C THR A 94 7.99 -3.54 -26.18
N GLU A 95 8.10 -2.45 -26.97
CA GLU A 95 8.76 -1.22 -26.53
C GLU A 95 8.08 -0.64 -25.27
N MET A 96 6.74 -0.59 -25.24
CA MET A 96 5.98 -0.11 -24.09
C MET A 96 6.23 -0.95 -22.83
N GLU A 97 6.21 -2.28 -22.95
CA GLU A 97 6.45 -3.19 -21.81
C GLU A 97 7.90 -3.11 -21.30
N LEU A 98 8.88 -2.86 -22.19
CA LEU A 98 10.26 -2.60 -21.81
C LEU A 98 10.43 -1.24 -21.12
N CYS A 99 9.73 -0.20 -21.59
CA CYS A 99 9.70 1.11 -20.92
C CYS A 99 9.11 1.00 -19.52
N TRP A 100 8.01 0.25 -19.38
CA TRP A 100 7.40 -0.04 -18.09
C TRP A 100 8.38 -0.69 -17.13
N THR A 101 9.13 -1.67 -17.63
CA THR A 101 10.16 -2.38 -16.86
C THR A 101 11.30 -1.45 -16.44
N ALA A 102 11.74 -0.58 -17.34
CA ALA A 102 12.81 0.37 -17.08
C ALA A 102 12.42 1.45 -16.04
N LEU A 103 11.14 1.82 -16.01
CA LEU A 103 10.58 2.87 -15.17
C LEU A 103 9.89 2.32 -13.90
N ALA A 104 9.96 1.01 -13.63
CA ALA A 104 9.20 0.37 -12.56
C ALA A 104 9.33 1.07 -11.18
N ASP A 105 10.54 1.52 -10.82
CA ASP A 105 10.77 2.23 -9.56
C ASP A 105 10.07 3.59 -9.52
N SER A 106 10.18 4.39 -10.59
CA SER A 106 9.57 5.73 -10.65
C SER A 106 8.05 5.66 -10.76
N LEU A 107 7.52 4.67 -11.50
CA LEU A 107 6.09 4.41 -11.60
C LEU A 107 5.51 4.01 -10.24
N LEU A 108 6.18 3.12 -9.51
CA LEU A 108 5.76 2.74 -8.17
C LEU A 108 5.77 3.96 -7.24
N GLU A 109 6.85 4.75 -7.23
CA GLU A 109 6.92 5.95 -6.40
C GLU A 109 5.81 6.96 -6.73
N GLN A 110 5.54 7.18 -8.01
CA GLN A 110 4.46 8.06 -8.48
C GLN A 110 3.10 7.57 -8.00
N ALA A 111 2.77 6.29 -8.21
CA ALA A 111 1.50 5.69 -7.80
C ALA A 111 1.28 5.83 -6.28
N LEU A 112 2.30 5.52 -5.46
CA LEU A 112 2.19 5.62 -4.00
C LEU A 112 1.96 7.07 -3.55
N LYS A 113 2.61 8.02 -4.21
CA LYS A 113 2.45 9.44 -3.91
C LYS A 113 1.04 9.90 -4.26
N GLU A 114 0.55 9.62 -5.45
CA GLU A 114 -0.80 9.99 -5.91
C GLU A 114 -1.86 9.38 -5.00
N PHE A 115 -1.77 8.06 -4.75
CA PHE A 115 -2.64 7.34 -3.82
C PHE A 115 -2.69 8.01 -2.44
N TYR A 116 -1.54 8.36 -1.85
CA TYR A 116 -1.51 9.03 -0.55
C TYR A 116 -2.29 10.35 -0.56
N HIS A 117 -2.18 11.15 -1.62
CA HIS A 117 -2.86 12.45 -1.69
C HIS A 117 -4.38 12.29 -1.88
N GLU A 118 -4.81 11.33 -2.71
CA GLU A 118 -6.22 11.09 -3.00
C GLU A 118 -6.95 10.41 -1.83
N TYR A 119 -6.35 9.37 -1.24
CA TYR A 119 -6.97 8.65 -0.13
C TYR A 119 -6.97 9.43 1.20
N MET A 120 -6.03 10.35 1.39
CA MET A 120 -6.12 11.31 2.50
C MET A 120 -7.39 12.16 2.41
N HIS A 121 -7.90 12.45 1.19
CA HIS A 121 -9.13 13.21 1.01
C HIS A 121 -10.41 12.36 1.18
N SER A 122 -10.39 11.06 0.86
CA SER A 122 -11.59 10.20 0.92
C SER A 122 -11.98 9.78 2.35
N TYR A 123 -11.03 9.43 3.21
CA TYR A 123 -11.31 8.96 4.58
C TYR A 123 -11.86 10.03 5.53
N HIS A 124 -11.73 11.31 5.17
CA HIS A 124 -12.41 12.42 5.85
C HIS A 124 -13.95 12.30 5.83
N LEU A 125 -14.52 11.45 4.96
CA LEU A 125 -15.96 11.25 4.84
C LEU A 125 -16.51 10.20 5.82
N SER A 126 -15.69 9.22 6.23
CA SER A 126 -16.14 8.08 7.05
C SER A 126 -15.81 8.25 8.55
N VAL A 127 -14.71 8.94 8.87
CA VAL A 127 -14.31 9.24 10.25
C VAL A 127 -13.82 10.68 10.36
N ASP A 128 -14.34 11.41 11.35
CA ASP A 128 -13.83 12.74 11.68
C ASP A 128 -12.43 12.62 12.29
N LEU A 129 -11.40 12.77 11.44
CA LEU A 129 -10.01 12.67 11.84
C LEU A 129 -9.58 13.76 12.84
N VAL A 130 -10.28 14.89 12.88
CA VAL A 130 -10.00 15.96 13.86
C VAL A 130 -10.50 15.51 15.23
N ASP A 131 -11.73 15.03 15.32
CA ASP A 131 -12.30 14.50 16.56
C ASP A 131 -11.55 13.25 17.05
N PHE A 132 -11.11 12.38 16.13
CA PHE A 132 -10.30 11.21 16.46
C PHE A 132 -9.00 11.59 17.16
N ARG A 133 -8.23 12.54 16.60
CA ARG A 133 -6.99 13.06 17.21
C ARG A 133 -7.24 13.76 18.54
N GLN A 134 -8.27 14.60 18.63
CA GLN A 134 -8.59 15.29 19.88
C GLN A 134 -9.05 14.33 20.99
N THR A 135 -9.77 13.27 20.63
CA THR A 135 -10.17 12.22 21.58
C THR A 135 -8.94 11.46 22.07
N GLU A 136 -8.00 11.15 21.17
CA GLU A 136 -6.73 10.51 21.52
C GLU A 136 -5.91 11.35 22.51
N GLU A 137 -5.75 12.64 22.24
CA GLU A 137 -5.01 13.57 23.11
C GLU A 137 -5.59 13.59 24.53
N LYS A 138 -6.92 13.65 24.66
CA LYS A 138 -7.61 13.58 25.98
C LYS A 138 -7.36 12.26 26.69
N LEU A 139 -7.35 11.14 25.96
CA LEU A 139 -7.07 9.82 26.53
C LEU A 139 -5.61 9.73 27.01
N ILE A 140 -4.67 10.27 26.25
CA ILE A 140 -3.26 10.39 26.63
C ILE A 140 -3.10 11.22 27.91
N GLU A 141 -3.82 12.34 28.04
CA GLU A 141 -3.80 13.18 29.24
C GLU A 141 -4.32 12.44 30.49
N TYR A 142 -5.37 11.64 30.36
CA TYR A 142 -5.97 10.92 31.50
C TYR A 142 -5.25 9.63 31.88
N LEU A 143 -4.73 8.89 30.91
CA LEU A 143 -4.16 7.55 31.10
C LEU A 143 -2.63 7.56 31.12
N GLY A 144 -2.02 8.64 30.62
CA GLY A 144 -0.58 8.77 30.43
C GLY A 144 -0.10 8.17 29.11
N LYS A 145 0.80 8.91 28.44
CA LYS A 145 1.34 8.57 27.11
C LYS A 145 1.89 7.15 27.01
N SER A 146 2.67 6.70 27.99
CA SER A 146 3.28 5.36 27.94
C SER A 146 2.27 4.22 27.99
N ALA A 147 1.20 4.36 28.78
CA ALA A 147 0.13 3.37 28.83
C ALA A 147 -0.67 3.37 27.54
N TRP A 148 -0.95 4.56 27.00
CA TRP A 148 -1.66 4.73 25.75
C TRP A 148 -0.91 4.14 24.55
N GLU A 149 0.37 4.47 24.37
CA GLU A 149 1.18 3.96 23.27
C GLU A 149 1.24 2.43 23.27
N LYS A 150 1.34 1.80 24.46
CA LYS A 150 1.26 0.34 24.58
C LYS A 150 -0.08 -0.20 24.11
N PHE A 151 -1.18 0.41 24.53
CA PHE A 151 -2.51 -0.01 24.11
C PHE A 151 -2.73 0.18 22.60
N GLN A 152 -2.26 1.29 22.05
CA GLN A 152 -2.30 1.56 20.62
C GLN A 152 -1.50 0.53 19.82
N GLN A 153 -0.30 0.16 20.29
CA GLN A 153 0.47 -0.93 19.67
C GLN A 153 -0.28 -2.26 19.73
N GLN A 154 -0.97 -2.56 20.84
CA GLN A 154 -1.80 -3.75 20.91
C GLN A 154 -2.95 -3.70 19.89
N LEU A 155 -3.63 -2.56 19.74
CA LEU A 155 -4.69 -2.37 18.74
C LEU A 155 -4.16 -2.60 17.31
N ILE A 156 -3.04 -1.97 16.96
CA ILE A 156 -2.42 -2.13 15.64
C ILE A 156 -2.05 -3.59 15.38
N ASN A 157 -1.37 -4.24 16.33
CA ASN A 157 -0.94 -5.63 16.22
C ASN A 157 -2.10 -6.65 16.23
N CYS A 158 -3.30 -6.23 16.63
CA CYS A 158 -4.49 -7.10 16.67
C CYS A 158 -5.41 -6.90 15.47
N PHE A 159 -5.56 -5.66 14.99
CA PHE A 159 -6.56 -5.31 13.97
C PHE A 159 -5.97 -4.80 12.66
N LEU A 160 -4.70 -4.37 12.62
CA LEU A 160 -4.08 -3.73 11.46
C LEU A 160 -2.73 -4.39 11.13
N HIS A 161 -2.77 -5.63 10.65
CA HIS A 161 -1.57 -6.37 10.25
C HIS A 161 -0.86 -5.80 9.02
N CYS A 162 -1.59 -5.06 8.18
CA CYS A 162 -1.09 -4.42 6.98
C CYS A 162 -1.77 -3.06 6.83
N SER A 163 -1.01 -2.02 6.49
CA SER A 163 -1.60 -0.72 6.19
C SER A 163 -2.22 -0.70 4.79
N LEU A 164 -3.18 0.19 4.56
CA LEU A 164 -3.78 0.36 3.24
C LEU A 164 -2.72 0.69 2.16
N MET A 165 -1.73 1.51 2.51
CA MET A 165 -0.59 1.83 1.65
C MET A 165 0.24 0.59 1.29
N GLN A 166 0.46 -0.33 2.24
CA GLN A 166 1.19 -1.57 1.96
C GLN A 166 0.40 -2.49 1.03
N LEU A 167 -0.92 -2.57 1.19
CA LEU A 167 -1.81 -3.32 0.30
C LEU A 167 -1.79 -2.74 -1.12
N PHE A 168 -1.97 -1.42 -1.25
CA PHE A 168 -1.90 -0.72 -2.52
C PHE A 168 -0.55 -0.95 -3.22
N ARG A 169 0.55 -0.74 -2.50
CA ARG A 169 1.92 -1.00 -2.98
C ARG A 169 2.05 -2.43 -3.51
N GLN A 170 1.53 -3.42 -2.78
CA GLN A 170 1.62 -4.81 -3.19
C GLN A 170 0.84 -5.06 -4.48
N GLY A 171 -0.35 -4.49 -4.66
CA GLY A 171 -1.10 -4.67 -5.90
C GLY A 171 -0.45 -3.95 -7.09
N ILE A 172 0.08 -2.72 -6.93
CA ILE A 172 0.88 -2.07 -7.98
C ILE A 172 2.09 -2.93 -8.37
N VAL A 173 2.81 -3.50 -7.39
CA VAL A 173 3.93 -4.43 -7.66
C VAL A 173 3.46 -5.67 -8.42
N ILE A 174 2.28 -6.21 -8.11
CA ILE A 174 1.70 -7.34 -8.86
C ILE A 174 1.43 -6.94 -10.31
N GLU A 175 0.81 -5.79 -10.56
CA GLU A 175 0.51 -5.31 -11.92
C GLU A 175 1.79 -5.05 -12.73
N ILE A 176 2.80 -4.42 -12.13
CA ILE A 176 4.13 -4.27 -12.73
C ILE A 176 4.75 -5.65 -13.03
N THR A 177 4.64 -6.60 -12.11
CA THR A 177 5.22 -7.94 -12.30
C THR A 177 4.50 -8.73 -13.42
N LYS A 178 3.19 -8.55 -13.62
CA LYS A 178 2.47 -9.15 -14.76
C LYS A 178 3.09 -8.70 -16.09
N ARG A 179 3.54 -7.45 -16.18
CA ARG A 179 4.20 -6.89 -17.38
C ARG A 179 5.56 -7.51 -17.65
N PHE A 180 6.32 -7.81 -16.60
CA PHE A 180 7.58 -8.56 -16.73
C PHE A 180 7.40 -9.91 -17.40
N LEU A 181 6.24 -10.55 -17.17
CA LEU A 181 5.87 -11.86 -17.71
C LEU A 181 5.11 -11.79 -19.04
N SER A 182 4.85 -10.60 -19.58
CA SER A 182 4.32 -10.46 -20.93
C SER A 182 5.29 -11.03 -21.95
N ARG A 183 4.78 -11.57 -23.06
CA ARG A 183 5.58 -12.25 -24.08
C ARG A 183 5.70 -11.36 -25.30
N ASP A 184 6.94 -11.16 -25.72
CA ASP A 184 7.26 -10.59 -27.01
C ASP A 184 6.84 -11.56 -28.13
N LEU A 185 6.14 -11.07 -29.15
CA LEU A 185 5.57 -11.92 -30.19
C LEU A 185 6.63 -12.52 -31.13
N GLU A 186 7.76 -11.83 -31.32
CA GLU A 186 8.81 -12.26 -32.24
C GLU A 186 9.66 -13.39 -31.64
N THR A 187 10.09 -13.21 -30.39
CA THR A 187 11.02 -14.12 -29.72
C THR A 187 10.33 -15.14 -28.82
N ASP A 188 9.04 -14.93 -28.53
CA ASP A 188 8.25 -15.67 -27.54
C ASP A 188 8.89 -15.61 -26.12
N GLN A 189 9.80 -14.66 -25.89
CA GLN A 189 10.46 -14.49 -24.59
C GLN A 189 9.66 -13.57 -23.68
N GLU A 190 9.77 -13.80 -22.38
CA GLU A 190 9.26 -12.90 -21.37
C GLU A 190 10.03 -11.57 -21.42
N VAL A 191 9.32 -10.44 -21.34
CA VAL A 191 9.90 -9.09 -21.44
C VAL A 191 11.04 -8.87 -20.46
N PHE A 192 10.95 -9.39 -19.23
CA PHE A 192 12.05 -9.22 -18.27
C PHE A 192 13.37 -9.86 -18.75
N ARG A 193 13.31 -10.95 -19.52
CA ARG A 193 14.50 -11.61 -20.08
C ARG A 193 15.12 -10.75 -21.17
N LEU A 194 14.28 -10.17 -22.03
CA LEU A 194 14.73 -9.20 -23.03
C LEU A 194 15.40 -8.00 -22.37
N PHE A 195 14.78 -7.46 -21.32
CA PHE A 195 15.31 -6.35 -20.55
C PHE A 195 16.66 -6.66 -19.91
N ILE A 196 16.81 -7.83 -19.26
CA ILE A 196 18.09 -8.27 -18.68
C ILE A 196 19.16 -8.38 -19.76
N THR A 197 18.84 -8.99 -20.91
CA THR A 197 19.76 -9.11 -22.04
C THR A 197 20.22 -7.73 -22.52
N HIS A 198 19.29 -6.79 -22.70
CA HIS A 198 19.60 -5.41 -23.08
C HIS A 198 20.52 -4.72 -22.05
N PHE A 199 20.25 -4.89 -20.76
CA PHE A 199 21.06 -4.33 -19.68
C PHE A 199 22.48 -4.92 -19.61
N ILE A 200 22.62 -6.22 -19.84
CA ILE A 200 23.93 -6.91 -19.89
C ILE A 200 24.76 -6.40 -21.07
N HIS A 201 24.15 -6.22 -22.24
CA HIS A 201 24.86 -5.76 -23.43
C HIS A 201 25.27 -4.28 -23.35
N ASN A 202 24.46 -3.42 -22.73
CA ASN A 202 24.76 -1.99 -22.60
C ASN A 202 25.71 -1.62 -21.44
N LYS A 203 26.03 -2.55 -20.54
CA LYS A 203 27.02 -2.36 -19.46
C LYS A 203 28.44 -2.77 -19.83
N SER A 204 28.66 -3.17 -21.08
CA SER A 204 29.96 -3.67 -21.57
C SER A 204 30.88 -2.59 -22.16
N ASP A 205 30.52 -1.30 -22.02
CA ASP A 205 31.34 -0.13 -22.39
C ASP A 205 31.74 0.72 -21.17
#